data_AF-A0AAE8M3T4-F1
#
_entry.id   AF-A0AAE8M3T4-F1
#
_cell.length_a   1.000
_cell.length_b   1.000
_cell.length_c   1.000
_cell.angle_alpha   90.00
_cell.angle_beta   90.00
_cell.angle_gamma   90.00
#
_symmetry.space_group_name_H-M   'P 1'
#
loop_
_entity.id
_entity.type
_entity.pdbx_description
1 polymer ?
#
loop_
_entity_poly.entity_id
_entity_poly.type
_entity_poly.pdbx_seq_one_letter_code
_entity_poly.pdbx_strand_id
1 'polypeptide(L)'
;MPQGEGALKALDSHHDFLSTIRYLIKDAKADISAHEVKNSSPLLKAVQTRYAEAVELLLEAGASPNPVDANTGQRRLLLVDAMKRSENHRVVEMLLEAGAEVESSQMPEGDLTRDEGDELPIMHLTNPNSNPFYARHEYDIAQRICNRIKNIDKVIDGHTAMWHYIRKGRQDIGILLMQEGASPELANVYVYPDTLGFVAALEAPD
;
A
#
# COMPACT_ATOMS: atom_id res chain seq x y z
N MET A 1 -26.94 26.10 -32.50
CA MET A 1 -27.09 24.77 -31.88
C MET A 1 -26.87 23.71 -32.93
N PRO A 2 -25.83 22.89 -32.79
CA PRO A 2 -25.87 21.52 -33.27
C PRO A 2 -25.66 20.54 -32.11
N GLN A 3 -26.58 19.59 -31.99
CA GLN A 3 -26.33 18.34 -31.28
C GLN A 3 -25.38 17.51 -32.14
N GLY A 4 -24.31 17.00 -31.54
CA GLY A 4 -23.30 16.18 -32.20
C GLY A 4 -23.07 14.92 -31.39
N GLU A 5 -23.48 13.80 -31.96
CA GLU A 5 -23.27 12.44 -31.49
C GLU A 5 -21.76 12.16 -31.34
N GLY A 6 -21.27 12.18 -30.11
CA GLY A 6 -19.90 11.76 -29.78
C GLY A 6 -19.96 10.49 -28.95
N ALA A 7 -20.11 9.34 -29.59
CA ALA A 7 -19.85 8.07 -28.93
C ALA A 7 -18.37 8.05 -28.52
N LEU A 8 -18.09 8.37 -27.25
CA LEU A 8 -16.77 8.21 -26.64
C LEU A 8 -16.42 6.71 -26.66
N LYS A 9 -15.71 6.29 -27.71
CA LYS A 9 -15.06 4.98 -27.78
C LYS A 9 -14.07 4.88 -26.61
N ALA A 10 -14.05 3.73 -25.96
CA ALA A 10 -13.31 3.41 -24.74
C ALA A 10 -11.76 3.52 -24.82
N LEU A 11 -11.21 4.16 -25.85
CA LEU A 11 -9.79 4.48 -26.01
C LEU A 11 -9.43 5.90 -25.56
N ASP A 12 -10.42 6.79 -25.32
CA ASP A 12 -10.22 8.20 -24.90
C ASP A 12 -10.25 8.44 -23.37
N SER A 13 -10.53 7.39 -22.59
CA SER A 13 -10.85 7.49 -21.16
C SER A 13 -9.70 7.96 -20.27
N HIS A 14 -8.44 7.72 -20.65
CA HIS A 14 -7.28 8.12 -19.85
C HIS A 14 -6.94 9.61 -20.01
N HIS A 15 -6.92 10.10 -21.26
CA HIS A 15 -6.62 11.50 -21.54
C HIS A 15 -7.72 12.43 -21.01
N ASP A 16 -8.98 12.00 -21.12
CA ASP A 16 -10.12 12.76 -20.62
C ASP A 16 -10.15 12.80 -19.08
N PHE A 17 -9.78 11.71 -18.40
CA PHE A 17 -9.71 11.68 -16.94
C PHE A 17 -8.60 12.59 -16.38
N LEU A 18 -7.40 12.59 -16.97
CA LEU A 18 -6.33 13.52 -16.56
C LEU A 18 -6.69 14.98 -16.85
N SER A 19 -7.32 15.24 -18.00
CA SER A 19 -7.75 16.59 -18.37
C SER A 19 -8.86 17.08 -17.43
N THR A 20 -9.77 16.19 -17.04
CA THR A 20 -10.80 16.44 -16.03
C THR A 20 -10.18 16.70 -14.65
N ILE A 21 -9.21 15.90 -14.21
CA ILE A 21 -8.50 16.13 -12.95
C ILE A 21 -7.80 17.50 -12.97
N ARG A 22 -7.05 17.82 -14.04
CA ARG A 22 -6.39 19.12 -14.19
C ARG A 22 -7.37 20.28 -14.16
N TYR A 23 -8.52 20.15 -14.83
CA TYR A 23 -9.57 21.15 -14.82
C TYR A 23 -10.21 21.31 -13.43
N LEU A 24 -10.49 20.21 -12.73
CA LEU A 24 -11.05 20.25 -11.38
C LEU A 24 -10.08 20.90 -10.38
N ILE A 25 -8.77 20.64 -10.54
CA ILE A 25 -7.72 21.26 -9.72
C ILE A 25 -7.58 22.75 -10.01
N LYS A 26 -7.52 23.13 -11.28
CA LYS A 26 -7.13 24.49 -11.67
C LYS A 26 -8.31 25.46 -11.73
N ASP A 27 -9.46 25.01 -12.24
CA ASP A 27 -10.56 25.89 -12.67
C ASP A 27 -11.80 25.73 -11.79
N ALA A 28 -12.06 24.54 -11.24
CA ALA A 28 -13.26 24.29 -10.44
C ALA A 28 -13.12 24.64 -8.95
N LYS A 29 -11.91 25.01 -8.47
CA LYS A 29 -11.58 25.16 -7.04
C LYS A 29 -12.06 23.96 -6.21
N ALA A 30 -11.99 22.75 -6.78
CA ALA A 30 -12.37 21.55 -6.05
C ALA A 30 -11.49 21.45 -4.79
N ASP A 31 -12.12 21.20 -3.64
CA ASP A 31 -11.39 21.02 -2.39
C ASP A 31 -10.64 19.69 -2.41
N ILE A 32 -9.42 19.72 -2.96
CA ILE A 32 -8.50 18.57 -2.99
C ILE A 32 -7.85 18.36 -1.62
N SER A 33 -7.92 19.38 -0.76
CA SER A 33 -7.40 19.33 0.60
C SER A 33 -8.30 18.60 1.57
N ALA A 34 -9.46 18.10 1.11
CA ALA A 34 -10.39 17.32 1.92
C ALA A 34 -9.64 16.17 2.61
N HIS A 35 -9.32 16.39 3.88
CA HIS A 35 -8.64 15.44 4.73
C HIS A 35 -9.54 14.24 5.06
N GLU A 36 -10.83 14.33 4.74
CA GLU A 36 -11.88 13.34 4.95
C GLU A 36 -12.20 12.55 3.68
N VAL A 37 -12.06 11.23 3.75
CA VAL A 37 -12.51 10.24 2.77
C VAL A 37 -13.98 9.97 3.02
N LYS A 38 -14.87 10.50 2.17
CA LYS A 38 -16.08 9.76 1.82
C LYS A 38 -15.70 8.68 0.80
N ASN A 39 -16.62 7.81 0.39
CA ASN A 39 -16.45 6.78 -0.67
C ASN A 39 -15.90 7.27 -2.04
N SER A 40 -15.35 8.49 -2.13
CA SER A 40 -14.95 9.20 -3.34
C SER A 40 -13.80 10.20 -3.13
N SER A 41 -12.76 9.89 -2.33
CA SER A 41 -11.51 10.68 -2.40
C SER A 41 -10.86 10.49 -3.78
N PRO A 42 -10.55 11.57 -4.54
CA PRO A 42 -9.90 11.46 -5.85
C PRO A 42 -8.57 10.69 -5.79
N LEU A 43 -7.79 10.90 -4.73
CA LEU A 43 -6.50 10.23 -4.53
C LEU A 43 -6.69 8.74 -4.29
N LEU A 44 -7.64 8.34 -3.43
CA LEU A 44 -7.98 6.94 -3.20
C LEU A 44 -8.39 6.25 -4.50
N LYS A 45 -9.22 6.91 -5.33
CA LYS A 45 -9.64 6.34 -6.61
C LYS A 45 -8.45 6.16 -7.56
N ALA A 46 -7.57 7.17 -7.67
CA ALA A 46 -6.37 7.09 -8.51
C ALA A 46 -5.41 5.98 -8.06
N VAL A 47 -5.25 5.79 -6.75
CA VAL A 47 -4.46 4.69 -6.17
C VAL A 47 -5.06 3.33 -6.55
N GLN A 48 -6.38 3.16 -6.33
CA GLN A 48 -7.09 1.91 -6.64
C GLN A 48 -7.14 1.59 -8.14
N THR A 49 -7.09 2.60 -9.01
CA THR A 49 -7.03 2.42 -10.48
C THR A 49 -5.59 2.35 -11.02
N ARG A 50 -4.57 2.43 -10.14
CA ARG A 50 -3.14 2.41 -10.50
C ARG A 50 -2.74 3.55 -11.44
N TYR A 51 -3.47 4.66 -11.41
CA TYR A 51 -3.22 5.76 -12.33
C TYR A 51 -2.13 6.68 -11.78
N ALA A 52 -0.87 6.35 -12.07
CA ALA A 52 0.29 7.00 -11.49
C ALA A 52 0.32 8.52 -11.70
N GLU A 53 0.03 8.98 -12.92
CA GLU A 53 0.01 10.40 -13.27
C GLU A 53 -1.10 11.16 -12.53
N ALA A 54 -2.25 10.52 -12.29
CA ALA A 54 -3.31 11.11 -11.48
C ALA A 54 -2.91 11.17 -10.00
N VAL A 55 -2.23 10.16 -9.48
CA VAL A 55 -1.69 10.15 -8.11
C VAL A 55 -0.69 11.29 -7.93
N GLU A 56 0.28 11.42 -8.85
CA GLU A 56 1.28 12.49 -8.83
C GLU A 56 0.62 13.87 -8.81
N LEU A 57 -0.28 14.15 -9.75
CA LEU A 57 -0.98 15.44 -9.83
C LEU A 57 -1.79 15.75 -8.57
N LEU A 58 -2.44 14.76 -7.97
CA LEU A 58 -3.26 14.96 -6.77
C LEU A 58 -2.39 15.22 -5.54
N LEU A 59 -1.26 14.50 -5.40
CA LEU A 59 -0.29 14.74 -4.33
C LEU A 59 0.37 16.12 -4.48
N GLU A 60 0.77 16.51 -5.69
CA GLU A 60 1.29 17.85 -5.99
C GLU A 60 0.27 18.96 -5.70
N ALA A 61 -1.01 18.68 -5.92
CA ALA A 61 -2.11 19.58 -5.59
C ALA A 61 -2.46 19.62 -4.08
N GLY A 62 -1.73 18.90 -3.23
CA GLY A 62 -1.88 18.93 -1.78
C GLY A 62 -2.87 17.91 -1.21
N ALA A 63 -3.28 16.89 -1.98
CA ALA A 63 -4.05 15.79 -1.44
C ALA A 63 -3.26 15.07 -0.34
N SER A 64 -3.88 14.87 0.83
CA SER A 64 -3.22 14.18 1.94
C SER A 64 -2.99 12.70 1.59
N PRO A 65 -1.75 12.18 1.69
CA PRO A 65 -1.50 10.75 1.56
C PRO A 65 -1.97 9.95 2.80
N ASN A 66 -2.38 10.65 3.87
CA ASN A 66 -2.87 10.09 5.13
C ASN A 66 -4.30 10.56 5.41
N PRO A 67 -5.29 10.19 4.58
CA PRO A 67 -6.63 10.71 4.74
C PRO A 67 -7.37 9.95 5.86
N VAL A 68 -8.41 10.56 6.45
CA VAL A 68 -9.25 9.93 7.47
C VAL A 68 -10.58 9.52 6.89
N ASP A 69 -11.11 8.36 7.26
CA ASP A 69 -12.48 7.99 6.93
C ASP A 69 -13.45 9.00 7.57
N ALA A 70 -14.36 9.55 6.76
CA ALA A 70 -15.28 10.60 7.20
C ALA A 70 -16.35 10.09 8.18
N ASN A 71 -16.65 8.78 8.18
CA ASN A 71 -17.66 8.19 9.04
C ASN A 71 -17.06 7.75 10.38
N THR A 72 -15.85 7.17 10.35
CA THR A 72 -15.22 6.61 11.55
C THR A 72 -14.16 7.54 12.15
N GLY A 73 -13.70 8.54 11.41
CA GLY A 73 -12.57 9.42 11.78
C GLY A 73 -11.21 8.71 11.79
N GLN A 74 -11.16 7.43 11.38
CA GLN A 74 -9.96 6.63 11.44
C GLN A 74 -9.03 6.92 10.26
N ARG A 75 -7.72 6.88 10.50
CA ARG A 75 -6.71 7.00 9.44
C ARG A 75 -6.81 5.80 8.48
N ARG A 76 -6.89 6.05 7.17
CA ARG A 76 -6.81 5.03 6.13
C ARG A 76 -5.40 4.97 5.56
N LEU A 77 -4.79 3.79 5.55
CA LEU A 77 -3.46 3.57 4.99
C LEU A 77 -3.55 3.33 3.47
N LEU A 78 -3.35 4.38 2.66
CA LEU A 78 -3.39 4.26 1.19
C LEU A 78 -2.36 3.28 0.62
N LEU A 79 -1.29 2.98 1.36
CA LEU A 79 -0.30 1.96 0.97
C LEU A 79 -0.93 0.57 0.85
N VAL A 80 -1.89 0.22 1.72
CA VAL A 80 -2.61 -1.06 1.65
C VAL A 80 -3.41 -1.14 0.35
N ASP A 81 -4.18 -0.09 0.03
CA ASP A 81 -4.93 0.02 -1.22
C ASP A 81 -4.02 -0.09 -2.46
N ALA A 82 -2.83 0.52 -2.40
CA ALA A 82 -1.85 0.46 -3.47
C ALA A 82 -1.30 -0.97 -3.66
N MET A 83 -0.99 -1.67 -2.57
CA MET A 83 -0.33 -2.98 -2.56
C MET A 83 -1.26 -4.17 -2.84
N LYS A 84 -2.56 -4.05 -2.56
CA LYS A 84 -3.56 -5.09 -2.89
C LYS A 84 -3.57 -5.47 -4.37
N ARG A 85 -3.19 -4.54 -5.25
CA ARG A 85 -3.07 -4.80 -6.68
C ARG A 85 -1.61 -5.05 -7.02
N SER A 86 -1.33 -6.21 -7.62
CA SER A 86 -0.01 -6.52 -8.13
C SER A 86 0.48 -5.42 -9.08
N GLU A 87 1.78 -5.13 -9.05
CA GLU A 87 2.48 -4.20 -9.95
C GLU A 87 2.12 -2.71 -9.77
N ASN A 88 1.77 -2.28 -8.56
CA ASN A 88 1.53 -0.86 -8.27
C ASN A 88 2.73 -0.17 -7.60
N HIS A 89 3.95 -0.71 -7.79
CA HIS A 89 5.17 -0.26 -7.12
C HIS A 89 5.43 1.24 -7.28
N ARG A 90 5.16 1.78 -8.48
CA ARG A 90 5.30 3.23 -8.74
C ARG A 90 4.37 4.09 -7.90
N VAL A 91 3.11 3.68 -7.72
CA VAL A 91 2.15 4.39 -6.85
C VAL A 91 2.57 4.27 -5.38
N VAL A 92 3.03 3.09 -4.96
CA VAL A 92 3.58 2.89 -3.61
C VAL A 92 4.74 3.84 -3.35
N GLU A 93 5.69 3.96 -4.29
CA GLU A 93 6.82 4.88 -4.17
C GLU A 93 6.36 6.33 -4.00
N MET A 94 5.45 6.81 -4.85
CA MET A 94 4.93 8.17 -4.77
C MET A 94 4.23 8.46 -3.44
N LEU A 95 3.45 7.50 -2.93
CA LEU A 95 2.81 7.64 -1.62
C LEU A 95 3.85 7.68 -0.50
N LEU A 96 4.86 6.81 -0.52
CA LEU A 96 5.96 6.82 0.47
C LEU A 96 6.76 8.11 0.43
N GLU A 97 7.00 8.67 -0.76
CA GLU A 97 7.68 9.96 -0.97
C GLU A 97 6.86 11.14 -0.46
N ALA A 98 5.54 11.09 -0.63
CA ALA A 98 4.62 12.08 -0.06
C ALA A 98 4.45 11.97 1.47
N GLY A 99 5.04 10.96 2.12
CA GLY A 99 4.94 10.78 3.56
C GLY A 99 3.72 9.98 4.01
N ALA A 100 3.25 9.06 3.18
CA ALA A 100 2.24 8.08 3.59
C ALA A 100 2.71 7.29 4.83
N GLU A 101 1.81 7.16 5.80
CA GLU A 101 1.98 6.38 7.01
C GLU A 101 2.06 4.88 6.67
N VAL A 102 2.95 4.17 7.35
CA VAL A 102 3.22 2.74 7.11
C VAL A 102 2.59 1.82 8.16
N GLU A 103 1.92 2.38 9.16
CA GLU A 103 1.23 1.65 10.22
C GLU A 103 0.11 2.52 10.78
N SER A 104 -0.95 1.90 11.29
CA SER A 104 -2.05 2.63 11.95
C SER A 104 -1.70 2.92 13.41
N SER A 105 -1.95 4.15 13.86
CA SER A 105 -1.62 4.59 15.23
C SER A 105 -2.65 4.16 16.29
N GLN A 106 -3.87 3.84 15.88
CA GLN A 106 -4.98 3.37 16.72
C GLN A 106 -5.90 2.52 15.84
N MET A 107 -6.17 1.28 16.23
CA MET A 107 -7.26 0.49 15.65
C MET A 107 -8.38 0.41 16.68
N PRO A 108 -9.63 0.72 16.33
CA PRO A 108 -10.75 0.27 17.13
C PRO A 108 -10.88 -1.24 16.97
N GLU A 109 -11.03 -1.93 18.08
CA GLU A 109 -11.57 -3.28 18.08
C GLU A 109 -13.00 -3.22 17.52
N GLY A 110 -13.15 -3.66 16.27
CA GLY A 110 -14.46 -3.89 15.67
C GLY A 110 -14.83 -2.95 14.55
N ASP A 111 -15.06 -3.56 13.38
CA ASP A 111 -15.82 -3.06 12.25
C ASP A 111 -15.11 -2.04 11.33
N LEU A 112 -13.92 -2.43 10.88
CA LEU A 112 -13.58 -2.25 9.47
C LEU A 112 -13.79 -3.61 8.81
N THR A 113 -14.38 -3.62 7.61
CA THR A 113 -14.64 -4.83 6.84
C THR A 113 -13.44 -5.78 6.94
N ARG A 114 -13.69 -7.05 7.25
CA ARG A 114 -12.67 -8.10 7.54
C ARG A 114 -11.60 -8.27 6.43
N ASP A 115 -11.70 -7.52 5.34
CA ASP A 115 -10.81 -7.50 4.17
C ASP A 115 -9.98 -6.20 4.04
N GLU A 116 -10.21 -5.13 4.81
CA GLU A 116 -9.58 -3.81 4.55
C GLU A 116 -8.94 -3.11 5.76
N GLY A 117 -9.11 -3.62 6.99
CA GLY A 117 -8.72 -2.90 8.21
C GLY A 117 -7.36 -3.23 8.80
N ASP A 118 -6.87 -4.46 8.66
CA ASP A 118 -5.92 -5.00 9.65
C ASP A 118 -4.47 -5.17 9.20
N GLU A 119 -4.10 -4.58 8.08
CA GLU A 119 -2.88 -4.97 7.38
C GLU A 119 -1.74 -3.99 7.64
N LEU A 120 -0.63 -4.46 8.24
CA LEU A 120 0.65 -3.79 8.03
C LEU A 120 0.88 -3.77 6.51
N PRO A 121 0.98 -2.61 5.82
CA PRO A 121 1.06 -2.54 4.37
C PRO A 121 2.14 -3.48 3.81
N ILE A 122 3.26 -3.59 4.51
CA ILE A 122 4.37 -4.48 4.14
C ILE A 122 3.91 -5.94 3.95
N MET A 123 2.88 -6.45 4.62
CA MET A 123 2.40 -7.83 4.41
C MET A 123 1.82 -8.08 3.00
N HIS A 124 1.43 -7.02 2.29
CA HIS A 124 0.77 -7.06 0.96
C HIS A 124 1.70 -6.71 -0.19
N LEU A 125 2.94 -6.32 0.09
CA LEU A 125 3.89 -5.90 -0.93
C LEU A 125 4.25 -7.02 -1.92
N THR A 126 4.21 -8.28 -1.47
CA THR A 126 4.52 -9.44 -2.32
C THR A 126 3.39 -10.44 -2.33
N ASN A 127 3.02 -10.88 -3.53
CA ASN A 127 2.01 -11.89 -3.74
C ASN A 127 2.67 -13.18 -4.25
N PRO A 128 2.07 -14.36 -4.06
CA PRO A 128 2.62 -15.62 -4.57
C PRO A 128 2.92 -15.62 -6.08
N ASN A 129 2.31 -14.69 -6.83
CA ASN A 129 2.50 -14.50 -8.28
C ASN A 129 3.38 -13.28 -8.61
N SER A 130 4.08 -12.67 -7.64
CA SER A 130 4.97 -11.52 -7.91
C SER A 130 6.07 -11.94 -8.90
N ASN A 131 6.21 -11.17 -9.97
CA ASN A 131 7.23 -11.41 -10.99
C ASN A 131 8.63 -11.20 -10.37
N PRO A 132 9.54 -12.19 -10.47
CA PRO A 132 10.92 -12.07 -9.95
C PRO A 132 11.67 -10.83 -10.44
N PHE A 133 11.30 -10.28 -11.59
CA PHE A 133 11.85 -9.03 -12.12
C PHE A 133 11.66 -7.84 -11.16
N TYR A 134 10.54 -7.80 -10.42
CA TYR A 134 10.25 -6.74 -9.46
C TYR A 134 10.82 -7.00 -8.07
N ALA A 135 11.47 -8.16 -7.83
CA ALA A 135 11.93 -8.53 -6.50
C ALA A 135 12.84 -7.47 -5.87
N ARG A 136 13.71 -6.84 -6.67
CA ARG A 136 14.58 -5.75 -6.22
C ARG A 136 13.80 -4.48 -5.84
N HIS A 137 12.82 -4.10 -6.65
CA HIS A 137 11.96 -2.95 -6.34
C HIS A 137 11.12 -3.20 -5.09
N GLU A 138 10.57 -4.40 -4.94
CA GLU A 138 9.84 -4.82 -3.74
C GLU A 138 10.77 -4.81 -2.51
N TYR A 139 12.03 -5.21 -2.65
CA TYR A 139 13.01 -5.12 -1.56
C TYR A 139 13.26 -3.65 -1.15
N ASP A 140 13.49 -2.76 -2.11
CA ASP A 140 13.75 -1.34 -1.83
C ASP A 140 12.54 -0.67 -1.15
N ILE A 141 11.33 -1.00 -1.59
CA ILE A 141 10.08 -0.56 -0.95
C ILE A 141 9.95 -1.13 0.46
N ALA A 142 10.24 -2.43 0.65
CA ALA A 142 10.20 -3.07 1.96
C ALA A 142 11.15 -2.37 2.94
N GLN A 143 12.37 -2.05 2.50
CA GLN A 143 13.35 -1.34 3.32
C GLN A 143 12.84 0.05 3.75
N ARG A 144 12.27 0.82 2.81
CA ARG A 144 11.67 2.12 3.13
C ARG A 144 10.55 2.01 4.16
N ILE A 145 9.75 0.96 4.08
CA ILE A 145 8.66 0.70 5.03
C ILE A 145 9.20 0.29 6.40
N CYS A 146 10.11 -0.68 6.47
CA CYS A 146 10.69 -1.14 7.74
C CYS A 146 11.32 0.01 8.53
N ASN A 147 12.03 0.91 7.86
CA ASN A 147 12.65 2.10 8.48
C ASN A 147 11.64 3.05 9.15
N ARG A 148 10.34 2.91 8.87
CA ARG A 148 9.26 3.77 9.37
C ARG A 148 8.28 3.04 10.29
N ILE A 149 8.32 1.70 10.33
CA ILE A 149 7.47 0.89 11.19
C ILE A 149 7.96 1.01 12.63
N LYS A 150 7.04 1.18 13.58
CA LYS A 150 7.36 1.19 15.02
C LYS A 150 7.12 -0.16 15.66
N ASN A 151 6.13 -0.93 15.16
CA ASN A 151 5.83 -2.27 15.65
C ASN A 151 6.03 -3.33 14.56
N ILE A 152 7.29 -3.73 14.35
CA ILE A 152 7.69 -4.66 13.28
C ILE A 152 7.16 -6.09 13.48
N ASP A 153 6.97 -6.49 14.74
CA ASP A 153 6.45 -7.81 15.13
C ASP A 153 4.93 -7.82 15.37
N LYS A 154 4.20 -6.81 14.85
CA LYS A 154 2.75 -6.79 14.94
C LYS A 154 2.18 -8.08 14.34
N VAL A 155 1.41 -8.80 15.16
CA VAL A 155 0.74 -10.04 14.78
C VAL A 155 -0.62 -9.70 14.19
N ILE A 156 -0.87 -10.18 12.98
CA ILE A 156 -2.13 -10.03 12.25
C ILE A 156 -2.54 -11.43 11.80
N ASP A 157 -3.80 -11.82 12.06
CA ASP A 157 -4.30 -13.18 11.82
C ASP A 157 -3.38 -14.30 12.32
N GLY A 158 -2.79 -14.09 13.50
CA GLY A 158 -1.90 -15.05 14.17
C GLY A 158 -0.46 -15.08 13.66
N HIS A 159 -0.08 -14.24 12.69
CA HIS A 159 1.24 -14.27 12.07
C HIS A 159 1.90 -12.88 11.98
N THR A 160 3.23 -12.85 12.04
CA THR A 160 4.02 -11.62 11.84
C THR A 160 4.35 -11.41 10.36
N ALA A 161 4.79 -10.20 9.99
CA ALA A 161 5.18 -9.91 8.61
C ALA A 161 6.28 -10.88 8.12
N MET A 162 7.26 -11.20 8.97
CA MET A 162 8.34 -12.13 8.63
C MET A 162 7.82 -13.51 8.25
N TRP A 163 6.84 -14.03 9.00
CA TRP A 163 6.23 -15.34 8.70
C TRP A 163 5.69 -15.39 7.27
N HIS A 164 4.98 -14.35 6.83
CA HIS A 164 4.40 -14.29 5.49
C HIS A 164 5.48 -14.30 4.39
N TYR A 165 6.55 -13.53 4.58
CA TYR A 165 7.62 -13.42 3.58
C TYR A 165 8.44 -14.70 3.41
N ILE A 166 8.83 -15.33 4.52
CA ILE A 166 9.61 -16.57 4.47
C ILE A 166 8.80 -17.67 3.77
N ARG A 167 7.51 -17.83 4.08
CA ARG A 167 6.65 -18.84 3.44
C ARG A 167 6.34 -18.54 1.96
N LYS A 168 6.34 -17.27 1.58
CA LYS A 168 6.24 -16.85 0.17
C LYS A 168 7.58 -16.98 -0.59
N GLY A 169 8.65 -17.46 0.06
CA GLY A 169 9.97 -17.64 -0.55
C GLY A 169 10.80 -16.36 -0.67
N ARG A 170 10.33 -15.25 -0.07
CA ARG A 170 11.04 -13.96 -0.03
C ARG A 170 11.95 -13.88 1.20
N GLN A 171 12.95 -14.75 1.20
CA GLN A 171 13.96 -14.81 2.26
C GLN A 171 14.73 -13.50 2.40
N ASP A 172 14.97 -12.81 1.29
CA ASP A 172 15.59 -11.48 1.24
C ASP A 172 14.85 -10.46 2.12
N ILE A 173 13.52 -10.37 2.00
CA ILE A 173 12.71 -9.47 2.84
C ILE A 173 12.60 -10.00 4.27
N GLY A 174 12.53 -11.33 4.47
CA GLY A 174 12.55 -11.90 5.81
C GLY A 174 13.84 -11.60 6.58
N ILE A 175 14.99 -11.64 5.90
CA ILE A 175 16.29 -11.25 6.47
C ILE A 175 16.31 -9.75 6.76
N LEU A 176 15.80 -8.91 5.84
CA LEU A 176 15.67 -7.48 6.07
C LEU A 176 14.84 -7.19 7.34
N LEU A 177 13.69 -7.84 7.51
CA LEU A 177 12.88 -7.69 8.72
C LEU A 177 13.64 -8.07 9.99
N MET A 178 14.44 -9.15 9.94
CA MET A 178 15.29 -9.57 11.06
C MET A 178 16.38 -8.54 11.37
N GLN A 179 17.00 -7.95 10.35
CA GLN A 179 18.00 -6.88 10.49
C GLN A 179 17.40 -5.62 11.14
N GLU A 180 16.13 -5.35 10.86
CA GLU A 180 15.36 -4.24 11.45
C GLU A 180 14.71 -4.61 12.81
N GLY A 181 15.08 -5.77 13.38
CA GLY A 181 14.73 -6.15 14.75
C GLY A 181 13.50 -7.04 14.91
N ALA A 182 12.93 -7.57 13.82
CA ALA A 182 11.83 -8.54 13.90
C ALA A 182 12.29 -9.87 14.49
N SER A 183 11.49 -10.43 15.40
CA SER A 183 11.78 -11.66 16.12
C SER A 183 11.50 -12.92 15.27
N PRO A 184 12.51 -13.74 14.95
CA PRO A 184 12.30 -15.02 14.26
C PRO A 184 11.44 -16.00 15.07
N GLU A 185 11.54 -15.96 16.40
CA GLU A 185 10.76 -16.82 17.30
C GLU A 185 9.25 -16.55 17.19
N LEU A 186 8.83 -15.27 17.29
CA LEU A 186 7.45 -14.85 17.05
C LEU A 186 6.97 -15.17 15.63
N ALA A 187 7.88 -15.14 14.66
CA ALA A 187 7.60 -15.54 13.29
C ALA A 187 7.55 -17.06 13.08
N ASN A 188 7.81 -17.89 14.11
CA ASN A 188 7.96 -19.34 13.98
C ASN A 188 8.94 -19.72 12.85
N VAL A 189 10.07 -19.01 12.78
CA VAL A 189 11.12 -19.18 11.77
C VAL A 189 12.40 -19.64 12.43
N TYR A 190 12.99 -20.71 11.91
CA TYR A 190 14.31 -21.18 12.34
C TYR A 190 15.42 -20.43 11.58
N VAL A 191 16.36 -19.88 12.33
CA VAL A 191 17.56 -19.20 11.80
C VAL A 191 18.76 -20.13 11.96
N TYR A 192 19.41 -20.48 10.84
CA TYR A 192 20.60 -21.34 10.89
C TYR A 192 21.81 -20.57 11.46
N PRO A 193 22.51 -21.09 12.49
CA PRO A 193 23.59 -20.37 13.18
C PRO A 193 24.79 -20.01 12.30
N ASP A 194 25.09 -20.81 11.28
CA ASP A 194 26.34 -20.72 10.50
C ASP A 194 26.16 -20.00 9.15
N THR A 195 24.94 -19.53 8.86
CA THR A 195 24.65 -18.78 7.64
C THR A 195 23.62 -17.72 7.96
N LEU A 196 24.07 -16.47 8.05
CA LEU A 196 23.25 -15.26 8.20
C LEU A 196 22.26 -15.02 7.02
N GLY A 197 21.90 -16.07 6.26
CA GLY A 197 21.12 -15.98 5.03
C GLY A 197 20.18 -17.17 4.73
N PHE A 198 20.14 -18.22 5.56
CA PHE A 198 19.12 -19.27 5.40
C PHE A 198 18.13 -19.17 6.56
N VAL A 199 16.88 -18.86 6.21
CA VAL A 199 15.73 -18.87 7.13
C VAL A 199 14.67 -19.79 6.55
N ALA A 200 14.21 -20.72 7.37
CA ALA A 200 13.18 -21.70 7.01
C ALA A 200 11.98 -21.55 7.95
N ALA A 201 10.77 -21.54 7.40
CA ALA A 201 9.55 -21.58 8.21
C ALA A 201 9.46 -22.94 8.91
N LEU A 202 9.15 -22.93 10.20
CA LEU A 202 8.81 -24.17 10.91
C LEU A 202 7.44 -24.65 10.44
N GLU A 203 7.25 -25.97 10.39
CA GLU A 203 5.93 -26.56 10.09
C GLU A 203 4.92 -26.10 11.15
N ALA A 204 3.68 -25.81 10.71
CA ALA A 204 2.62 -25.42 11.64
C ALA A 204 2.25 -26.64 12.50
N PRO A 205 2.00 -26.49 13.81
CA PRO A 205 1.46 -27.60 14.60
C PRO A 205 0.08 -28.01 14.07
N ASP A 206 -0.13 -29.32 13.95
CA ASP A 206 -1.37 -29.98 13.51
C ASP A 206 -2.61 -29.56 14.33
#